data_AF-A0A916GCX2-F1
#
_entry.id   AF-A0A916GCX2-F1
#
_cell.length_a   1.000
_cell.length_b   1.000
_cell.length_c   1.000
_cell.angle_alpha   90.00
_cell.angle_beta   90.00
_cell.angle_gamma   90.00
#
_symmetry.space_group_name_H-M   'P 1'
#
loop_
_entity.id
_entity.type
_entity.pdbx_description
1 polymer ?
#
loop_
_entity_poly.entity_id
_entity_poly.type
_entity_poly.pdbx_seq_one_letter_code
_entity_poly.pdbx_strand_id
1 'polypeptide(L)'
;MTLYNSPNSVLNKVAGSLVATKRFATVEDALWDMAVSTVRGKVTYYRRRIRRMENKYGMDFDKFTTRLKGKATPAQEDDWLAWKSARSMLADWQKTYQDLRHASHR
;
A
#
# COMPACT_ATOMS: atom_id res chain seq x y z
N MET A 1 -21.20 -28.24 -8.05
CA MET A 1 -20.94 -27.99 -6.62
C MET A 1 -19.62 -27.24 -6.51
N THR A 2 -19.66 -25.91 -6.54
CA THR A 2 -18.47 -25.06 -6.42
C THR A 2 -18.07 -25.01 -4.95
N LEU A 3 -16.98 -25.71 -4.59
CA LEU A 3 -16.36 -25.58 -3.28
C LEU A 3 -15.91 -24.13 -3.13
N TYR A 4 -16.69 -23.32 -2.40
CA TYR A 4 -16.24 -22.02 -1.93
C TYR A 4 -15.07 -22.27 -0.98
N ASN A 5 -13.85 -22.21 -1.50
CA ASN A 5 -12.67 -22.15 -0.67
C ASN A 5 -12.76 -20.85 0.13
N SER A 6 -12.97 -20.95 1.44
CA SER A 6 -12.90 -19.81 2.34
C SER A 6 -11.59 -19.06 2.10
N PRO A 7 -11.56 -17.72 2.15
CA PRO A 7 -10.31 -16.95 2.04
C PRO A 7 -9.20 -17.49 2.96
N ASN A 8 -9.58 -17.95 4.15
CA ASN A 8 -8.65 -18.56 5.10
C ASN A 8 -8.07 -19.90 4.60
N SER A 9 -8.85 -20.72 3.89
CA SER A 9 -8.34 -21.99 3.34
C SER A 9 -7.35 -21.76 2.21
N VAL A 10 -7.56 -20.72 1.39
CA VAL A 10 -6.62 -20.32 0.34
C VAL A 10 -5.30 -19.85 0.93
N LEU A 11 -5.34 -18.92 1.89
CA LEU A 11 -4.14 -18.37 2.52
C LEU A 11 -3.32 -19.45 3.24
N ASN A 12 -3.98 -20.33 4.00
CA ASN A 12 -3.31 -21.44 4.68
C ASN A 12 -2.72 -22.44 3.69
N LYS A 13 -3.39 -22.73 2.58
CA LYS A 13 -2.85 -23.62 1.54
C LYS A 13 -1.60 -23.03 0.89
N VAL A 14 -1.61 -21.73 0.58
CA VAL A 14 -0.44 -21.04 0.02
C VAL A 14 0.71 -21.04 1.03
N ALA A 15 0.47 -20.63 2.26
CA ALA A 15 1.48 -20.60 3.32
C ALA A 15 2.05 -21.99 3.61
N GLY A 16 1.20 -23.03 3.69
CA GLY A 16 1.63 -24.42 3.86
C GLY A 16 2.54 -24.91 2.73
N SER A 17 2.28 -24.52 1.48
CA SER A 17 3.15 -24.83 0.34
C SER A 17 4.53 -24.18 0.48
N LEU A 18 4.59 -22.94 0.99
CA LEU A 18 5.85 -22.23 1.22
C LEU A 18 6.69 -22.87 2.34
N VAL A 19 6.03 -23.42 3.38
CA VAL A 19 6.70 -24.20 4.43
C VAL A 19 7.20 -25.54 3.89
N ALA A 20 6.36 -26.27 3.14
CA ALA A 20 6.74 -27.55 2.53
C ALA A 20 7.95 -27.43 1.59
N THR A 21 8.08 -26.29 0.91
CA THR A 21 9.23 -25.95 0.06
C THR A 21 10.40 -25.31 0.82
N LYS A 22 10.39 -25.35 2.16
CA LYS A 22 11.43 -24.83 3.08
C LYS A 22 11.76 -23.35 2.87
N ARG A 23 10.79 -22.55 2.40
CA ARG A 23 10.94 -21.09 2.26
C ARG A 23 10.67 -20.35 3.57
N PHE A 24 9.83 -20.92 4.42
CA PHE A 24 9.52 -20.43 5.76
C PHE A 24 9.56 -21.57 6.77
N ALA A 25 9.85 -21.23 8.03
CA ALA A 25 9.90 -22.19 9.12
C ALA A 25 8.49 -22.64 9.54
N THR A 26 7.54 -21.71 9.61
CA THR A 26 6.16 -21.98 10.02
C THR A 26 5.15 -21.34 9.06
N VAL A 27 3.90 -21.83 9.12
CA VAL A 27 2.78 -21.26 8.37
C VAL A 27 2.50 -19.83 8.83
N GLU A 28 2.63 -19.59 10.13
CA GLU A 28 2.47 -18.26 10.72
C GLU A 28 3.49 -17.26 10.18
N ASP A 29 4.78 -17.63 10.12
CA ASP A 29 5.83 -16.78 9.55
C ASP A 29 5.53 -16.40 8.09
N ALA A 30 5.08 -17.39 7.30
CA ALA A 30 4.71 -17.18 5.91
C ALA A 30 3.52 -16.21 5.77
N LEU A 31 2.49 -16.38 6.60
CA LEU A 31 1.32 -15.50 6.60
C LEU A 31 1.67 -14.06 7.01
N TRP A 32 2.52 -13.90 8.03
CA TRP A 32 3.02 -12.59 8.46
C TRP A 32 3.82 -11.90 7.36
N ASP A 33 4.76 -12.61 6.73
CA ASP A 33 5.56 -12.05 5.65
C ASP A 33 4.68 -11.67 4.43
N MET A 34 3.69 -12.50 4.08
CA MET A 34 2.73 -12.18 3.02
C MET A 34 1.93 -10.89 3.31
N ALA A 35 1.45 -10.73 4.54
CA ALA A 35 0.75 -9.52 4.96
C ALA A 35 1.66 -8.28 4.91
N VAL A 36 2.87 -8.39 5.48
CA VAL A 36 3.87 -7.32 5.48
C VAL A 36 4.28 -6.94 4.06
N SER A 37 4.51 -7.91 3.19
CA SER A 37 4.88 -7.70 1.80
C SER A 37 3.79 -6.96 1.03
N THR A 38 2.52 -7.32 1.24
CA THR A 38 1.37 -6.64 0.65
C THR A 38 1.32 -5.15 1.04
N VAL A 39 1.47 -4.86 2.33
CA VAL A 39 1.46 -3.48 2.85
C VAL A 39 2.66 -2.68 2.31
N ARG A 40 3.86 -3.26 2.32
CA ARG A 40 5.07 -2.63 1.74
C ARG A 40 4.91 -2.33 0.26
N GLY A 41 4.25 -3.21 -0.48
CA GLY A 41 3.89 -3.02 -1.89
C GLY A 41 3.01 -1.78 -2.08
N LYS A 42 1.98 -1.61 -1.25
CA LYS A 42 1.09 -0.43 -1.30
C LYS A 42 1.81 0.86 -0.91
N VAL A 43 2.65 0.85 0.12
CA VAL A 43 3.51 2.00 0.48
C VAL A 43 4.39 2.40 -0.70
N THR A 44 5.04 1.44 -1.34
CA THR A 44 5.91 1.69 -2.50
C THR A 44 5.12 2.25 -3.69
N TYR A 45 3.93 1.70 -3.95
CA TYR A 45 3.04 2.18 -5.00
C TYR A 45 2.67 3.66 -4.82
N TYR A 46 2.22 4.07 -3.62
CA TYR A 46 1.81 5.45 -3.38
C TYR A 46 2.99 6.42 -3.36
N ARG A 47 4.15 6.02 -2.82
CA ARG A 47 5.39 6.81 -2.94
C ARG A 47 5.75 7.09 -4.40
N ARG A 48 5.68 6.07 -5.27
CA ARG A 48 5.93 6.25 -6.71
C ARG A 48 4.89 7.16 -7.35
N ARG A 49 3.61 7.04 -6.97
CA ARG A 49 2.54 7.90 -7.48
C ARG A 49 2.75 9.37 -7.09
N ILE A 50 3.11 9.65 -5.84
CA ILE A 50 3.45 10.99 -5.35
C ILE A 50 4.65 11.55 -6.11
N ARG A 51 5.74 10.78 -6.23
CA ARG A 51 6.94 11.21 -6.97
C ARG A 51 6.67 11.53 -8.44
N ARG A 52 5.77 10.79 -9.10
CA ARG A 52 5.35 11.11 -10.47
C ARG A 52 4.66 12.47 -10.56
N MET A 53 3.83 12.83 -9.58
CA MET A 53 3.19 14.14 -9.54
C MET A 53 4.20 15.26 -9.23
N GLU A 54 5.13 15.01 -8.30
CA GLU A 54 6.24 15.94 -8.01
C GLU A 54 7.06 16.22 -9.26
N ASN A 55 7.41 15.17 -10.01
CA ASN A 55 8.13 15.30 -11.27
C ASN A 55 7.31 16.02 -12.36
N LYS A 56 6.00 15.73 -12.47
CA LYS A 56 5.09 16.35 -13.45
C LYS A 56 5.00 17.87 -13.25
N TYR A 57 5.03 18.33 -12.00
CA TYR A 57 4.86 19.76 -11.69
C TYR A 57 6.13 20.49 -11.27
N GLY A 58 7.24 19.78 -11.05
CA GLY A 58 8.53 20.34 -10.63
C GLY A 58 8.49 20.93 -9.22
N MET A 59 7.58 20.48 -8.37
CA MET A 59 7.39 21.01 -7.02
C MET A 59 6.73 19.97 -6.11
N ASP A 60 6.74 20.22 -4.80
CA ASP A 60 5.98 19.42 -3.83
C ASP A 60 4.47 19.76 -3.85
N PHE A 61 3.67 18.95 -3.14
CA PHE A 61 2.22 19.11 -3.10
C PHE A 61 1.77 20.44 -2.48
N ASP A 62 2.51 20.97 -1.50
CA ASP A 62 2.09 22.15 -0.75
C ASP A 62 2.29 23.42 -1.60
N LYS A 63 3.43 23.47 -2.33
CA LYS A 63 3.67 24.47 -3.38
C LYS A 63 2.65 24.36 -4.52
N PHE A 64 2.35 23.14 -4.96
CA PHE A 64 1.34 22.91 -5.99
C PHE A 64 -0.04 23.42 -5.55
N THR A 65 -0.47 23.08 -4.33
CA THR A 65 -1.74 23.52 -3.74
C THR A 65 -1.82 25.05 -3.67
N THR A 66 -0.74 25.69 -3.23
CA THR A 66 -0.66 27.16 -3.17
C THR A 66 -0.77 27.79 -4.55
N ARG A 67 -0.08 27.23 -5.55
CA ARG A 67 -0.10 27.71 -6.93
C ARG A 67 -1.49 27.66 -7.57
N LEU A 68 -2.31 26.67 -7.22
CA LEU A 68 -3.64 26.47 -7.81
C LEU A 68 -4.72 27.42 -7.27
N LYS A 69 -4.50 28.05 -6.12
CA LYS A 69 -5.53 28.89 -5.47
C LYS A 69 -6.07 29.97 -6.42
N GLY A 70 -7.38 29.90 -6.68
CA GLY A 70 -8.11 30.89 -7.48
C GLY A 70 -7.85 30.86 -8.98
N LYS A 71 -7.09 29.89 -9.50
CA LYS A 71 -6.73 29.82 -10.93
C LYS A 71 -6.50 28.40 -11.47
N ALA A 72 -7.00 27.38 -10.76
CA ALA A 72 -6.84 26.00 -11.18
C ALA A 72 -7.66 25.72 -12.46
N THR A 73 -7.06 24.99 -13.39
CA THR A 73 -7.83 24.37 -14.47
C THR A 73 -8.47 23.07 -13.98
N PRO A 74 -9.58 22.58 -14.58
CA PRO A 74 -10.19 21.30 -14.19
C PRO A 74 -9.19 20.14 -14.13
N ALA A 75 -8.30 20.04 -15.12
CA ALA A 75 -7.26 19.00 -15.13
C ALA A 75 -6.28 19.12 -13.93
N GLN A 76 -5.96 20.35 -13.51
CA GLN A 76 -5.12 20.58 -12.33
C GLN A 76 -5.85 20.23 -11.03
N GLU A 77 -7.16 20.43 -10.96
CA GLU A 77 -7.98 20.00 -9.83
C GLU A 77 -8.04 18.48 -9.72
N ASP A 78 -8.21 17.77 -10.83
CA ASP A 78 -8.16 16.31 -10.89
C ASP A 78 -6.82 15.76 -10.42
N ASP A 79 -5.72 16.34 -10.92
CA ASP A 79 -4.38 15.98 -10.52
C ASP A 79 -4.13 16.29 -9.03
N TRP A 80 -4.63 17.43 -8.53
CA TRP A 80 -4.56 17.80 -7.12
C TRP A 80 -5.31 16.79 -6.25
N LEU A 81 -6.53 16.41 -6.62
CA LEU A 81 -7.34 15.44 -5.89
C LEU A 81 -6.67 14.06 -5.87
N ALA A 82 -6.16 13.61 -7.02
CA ALA A 82 -5.43 12.36 -7.15
C ALA A 82 -4.15 12.34 -6.29
N TRP A 83 -3.44 13.46 -6.20
CA TRP A 83 -2.24 13.58 -5.38
C TRP A 83 -2.56 13.64 -3.88
N LYS A 84 -3.56 14.42 -3.48
CA LYS A 84 -4.06 14.48 -2.10
C LYS A 84 -4.48 13.09 -1.61
N SER A 85 -5.27 12.37 -2.42
CA SER A 85 -5.67 11.00 -2.14
C SER A 85 -4.46 10.07 -1.99
N ALA A 86 -3.47 10.16 -2.89
CA ALA A 86 -2.25 9.36 -2.79
C ALA A 86 -1.45 9.62 -1.50
N ARG A 87 -1.39 10.88 -1.02
CA ARG A 87 -0.75 11.22 0.27
C ARG A 87 -1.51 10.62 1.45
N SER A 88 -2.84 10.74 1.45
CA SER A 88 -3.68 10.15 2.51
C SER A 88 -3.51 8.65 2.56
N MET A 89 -3.64 7.97 1.42
CA MET A 89 -3.48 6.52 1.34
C MET A 89 -2.08 6.08 1.76
N LEU A 90 -1.03 6.83 1.39
CA LEU A 90 0.32 6.53 1.85
C LEU A 90 0.41 6.55 3.38
N ALA A 91 -0.16 7.58 4.02
CA ALA A 91 -0.17 7.69 5.47
C ALA A 91 -0.91 6.52 6.12
N ASP A 92 -2.08 6.15 5.59
CA ASP A 92 -2.87 5.01 6.09
C ASP A 92 -2.08 3.69 5.98
N TRP A 93 -1.48 3.40 4.82
CA TRP A 93 -0.67 2.18 4.64
C TRP A 93 0.60 2.18 5.50
N GLN A 94 1.20 3.35 5.76
CA GLN A 94 2.33 3.47 6.68
C GLN A 94 1.89 3.17 8.11
N LYS A 95 0.71 3.63 8.53
CA LYS A 95 0.14 3.29 9.84
C LYS A 95 -0.13 1.80 9.96
N THR A 96 -0.80 1.19 8.98
CA THR A 96 -1.03 -0.26 8.95
C THR A 96 0.26 -1.06 9.03
N TYR A 97 1.34 -0.59 8.39
CA TYR A 97 2.65 -1.23 8.49
C TYR A 97 3.19 -1.24 9.92
N GLN A 98 3.06 -0.12 10.65
CA GLN A 98 3.48 -0.04 12.05
C GLN A 98 2.62 -0.94 12.93
N ASP A 99 1.30 -0.93 12.73
CA ASP A 99 0.38 -1.77 13.50
C ASP A 99 0.70 -3.27 13.33
N LEU A 100 0.97 -3.72 12.11
CA LEU A 100 1.39 -5.10 11.84
C LEU A 100 2.74 -5.44 12.48
N ARG A 101 3.71 -4.51 12.44
CA ARG A 101 5.02 -4.71 13.08
C ARG A 101 4.86 -4.87 14.59
N HIS A 102 4.02 -4.08 15.24
CA HIS A 102 3.73 -4.19 16.66
C HIS A 102 2.97 -5.48 17.02
N ALA A 103 2.07 -5.94 16.16
CA ALA A 103 1.33 -7.19 16.38
C ALA A 103 2.22 -8.44 16.27
N SER A 104 3.19 -8.46 15.34
CA SER A 104 4.12 -9.59 15.16
C SER A 104 5.15 -9.80 16.28
N HIS A 105 5.29 -8.85 17.21
CA HIS A 105 6.24 -8.94 18.34
C HIS A 105 5.53 -9.10 19.70
N ARG A 106 4.24 -9.43 19.69
CA ARG A 106 3.45 -9.80 20.89
C ARG A 106 3.30 -11.31 20.95
#